data_AF-A0A4D6KG65-F1
#
_entry.id   AF-A0A4D6KG65-F1
#
_cell.length_a   1.000
_cell.length_b   1.000
_cell.length_c   1.000
_cell.angle_alpha   90.00
_cell.angle_beta   90.00
_cell.angle_gamma   90.00
#
_symmetry.space_group_name_H-M   'P 1'
#
loop_
_entity.id
_entity.type
_entity.pdbx_description
1 polymer ?
#
loop_
_entity_poly.entity_id
_entity_poly.type
_entity_poly.pdbx_seq_one_letter_code
_entity_poly.pdbx_strand_id
1 'polypeptide(L)'
;MVKRPKKSWKEREKEEEEEVLVIEGIEFERELGVKFDVYINDKDDVVGGPSKAEFAGSFVSVAHKDKHKYKKMKADLRLGISELLEDLGAEDDEHVLVTLVPKFGKWHVTVGGITVEEFHK
;
A
#
# COMPACT_ATOMS: atom_id res chain seq x y z
N MET A 1 8.65 -4.82 -6.33
CA MET A 1 9.57 -4.04 -5.47
C MET A 1 9.31 -2.58 -5.73
N VAL A 2 9.24 -1.76 -4.69
CA VAL A 2 8.98 -0.32 -4.76
C VAL A 2 10.17 0.41 -4.16
N LYS A 3 10.68 1.43 -4.87
CA LYS A 3 11.82 2.21 -4.42
C LYS A 3 11.38 3.21 -3.35
N ARG A 4 12.15 3.29 -2.27
CA ARG A 4 11.94 4.26 -1.19
C ARG A 4 12.59 5.61 -1.52
N PRO A 5 12.04 6.72 -1.02
CA PRO A 5 12.59 8.05 -1.27
C PRO A 5 13.95 8.25 -0.59
N LYS A 6 14.12 7.69 0.61
CA LYS A 6 15.33 7.84 1.43
C LYS A 6 15.59 6.57 2.26
N LYS A 7 16.84 6.40 2.70
CA LYS A 7 17.29 5.34 3.62
C LYS A 7 17.69 5.97 4.95
N SER A 8 17.59 5.20 6.04
CA SER A 8 18.26 5.52 7.31
C SER A 8 17.97 6.93 7.82
N TRP A 9 16.70 7.19 8.17
CA TRP A 9 16.25 8.49 8.67
C TRP A 9 16.92 8.84 10.00
N LYS A 10 17.19 10.13 10.23
CA LYS A 10 17.57 10.59 11.57
C LYS A 10 16.33 10.62 12.46
N GLU A 11 16.48 10.35 13.76
CA GLU A 11 15.36 10.36 14.73
C GLU A 11 14.46 11.60 14.61
N ARG A 12 15.07 12.79 14.46
CA ARG A 12 14.32 14.04 14.30
C ARG A 12 13.48 14.10 13.00
N GLU A 13 13.98 13.52 11.91
CA GLU A 13 13.24 13.48 10.65
C GLU A 13 12.00 12.58 10.79
N LYS A 14 12.09 11.49 11.57
CA LYS A 14 10.97 10.57 11.81
C LYS A 14 9.81 11.20 12.60
N GLU A 15 10.12 12.19 13.43
CA GLU A 15 9.11 12.96 14.16
C GLU A 15 8.36 13.95 13.26
N GLU A 16 9.05 14.54 12.29
CA GLU A 16 8.52 15.60 11.41
C GLU A 16 7.92 15.05 10.10
N GLU A 17 8.36 13.87 9.64
CA GLU A 17 7.99 13.29 8.35
C GLU A 17 7.47 11.83 8.51
N GLU A 18 6.75 11.34 7.50
CA GLU A 18 6.20 9.99 7.40
C GLU A 18 6.52 9.41 6.01
N GLU A 19 7.01 8.16 5.94
CA GLU A 19 7.00 7.42 4.68
C GLU A 19 5.59 6.89 4.41
N VAL A 20 5.01 7.29 3.28
CA VAL A 20 3.66 6.91 2.88
C VAL A 20 3.71 6.04 1.63
N LEU A 21 3.21 4.81 1.74
CA LEU A 21 2.93 3.96 0.60
C LEU A 21 1.65 4.45 -0.09
N VAL A 22 1.75 4.78 -1.37
CA VAL A 22 0.63 5.23 -2.21
C VAL A 22 0.34 4.17 -3.26
N ILE A 23 -0.90 3.69 -3.28
CA ILE A 23 -1.45 2.87 -4.37
C ILE A 23 -2.35 3.76 -5.20
N GLU A 24 -1.88 4.09 -6.39
CA GLU A 24 -2.49 5.09 -7.27
C GLU A 24 -3.39 4.45 -8.31
N GLY A 25 -4.43 5.20 -8.69
CA GLY A 25 -5.28 4.85 -9.82
C GLY A 25 -6.00 3.53 -9.64
N ILE A 26 -6.53 3.28 -8.44
CA ILE A 26 -7.35 2.10 -8.15
C ILE A 26 -8.68 2.27 -8.88
N GLU A 27 -8.83 1.59 -10.03
CA GLU A 27 -10.06 1.60 -10.82
C GLU A 27 -10.90 0.35 -10.55
N PHE A 28 -12.18 0.52 -10.24
CA PHE A 28 -13.08 -0.60 -9.95
C PHE A 28 -14.54 -0.31 -10.31
N GLU A 29 -15.35 -1.37 -10.43
CA GLU A 29 -16.80 -1.29 -10.61
C GLU A 29 -17.51 -1.09 -9.28
N ARG A 30 -18.26 0.02 -9.12
CA ARG A 30 -18.91 0.39 -7.86
C ARG A 30 -20.01 -0.54 -7.37
N GLU A 31 -20.62 -1.26 -8.30
CA GLU A 31 -21.72 -2.20 -8.02
C GLU A 31 -21.17 -3.53 -7.48
N LEU A 32 -19.86 -3.73 -7.56
CA LEU A 32 -19.15 -4.90 -7.06
C LEU A 32 -18.37 -4.50 -5.81
N GLY A 33 -18.47 -5.33 -4.77
CA GLY A 33 -17.62 -5.16 -3.60
C GLY A 33 -16.18 -5.46 -3.99
N VAL A 34 -15.25 -4.65 -3.48
CA VAL A 34 -13.82 -4.83 -3.69
C VAL A 34 -13.09 -4.83 -2.36
N LYS A 35 -12.18 -5.79 -2.16
CA LYS A 35 -11.21 -5.75 -1.08
C LYS A 35 -9.89 -6.38 -1.48
N PHE A 36 -8.81 -5.70 -1.14
CA PHE A 36 -7.48 -6.31 -1.11
C PHE A 36 -6.72 -5.80 0.12
N ASP A 37 -5.86 -6.67 0.63
CA ASP A 37 -4.97 -6.37 1.74
C ASP A 37 -3.57 -6.07 1.20
N VAL A 38 -2.82 -5.23 1.91
CA VAL A 38 -1.50 -4.75 1.53
C VAL A 38 -0.52 -5.19 2.62
N TYR A 39 0.57 -5.83 2.19
CA TYR A 39 1.65 -6.27 3.05
C TYR A 39 2.99 -5.72 2.56
N ILE A 40 3.92 -5.52 3.49
CA ILE A 40 5.29 -5.09 3.24
C ILE A 40 6.24 -6.17 3.76
N ASN A 41 7.28 -6.48 2.98
CA ASN A 41 8.34 -7.41 3.38
C ASN A 41 9.70 -6.78 3.11
N ASP A 42 10.73 -7.31 3.79
CA ASP A 42 12.14 -7.00 3.50
C ASP A 42 12.50 -7.41 2.05
N LYS A 43 13.54 -6.78 1.48
CA LYS A 43 13.96 -6.98 0.09
C LYS A 43 14.66 -8.34 -0.18
N ASP A 44 15.23 -8.94 0.86
CA ASP A 44 16.02 -10.17 0.81
C ASP A 44 15.13 -11.43 0.92
N ASP A 45 13.87 -11.27 1.31
CA ASP A 45 12.90 -12.34 1.49
C ASP A 45 12.02 -12.63 0.27
N VAL A 46 12.66 -12.92 -0.86
CA VAL A 46 11.96 -13.62 -1.97
C VAL A 46 11.50 -15.03 -1.53
N VAL A 47 12.01 -15.54 -0.40
CA VAL A 47 11.72 -16.87 0.19
C VAL A 47 11.08 -16.78 1.58
N GLY A 48 10.98 -15.58 2.16
CA GLY A 48 10.42 -15.35 3.48
C GLY A 48 8.98 -15.76 3.55
N GLY A 49 8.69 -16.80 4.32
CA GLY A 49 7.33 -17.19 4.59
C GLY A 49 6.52 -16.07 5.26
N PRO A 50 5.26 -16.37 5.63
CA PRO A 50 4.34 -15.39 6.23
C PRO A 50 4.85 -14.63 7.48
N SER A 51 5.95 -15.08 8.08
CA SER A 51 6.57 -14.49 9.28
C SER A 51 7.33 -13.19 9.04
N LYS A 52 7.62 -12.82 7.79
CA LYS A 52 8.35 -11.60 7.42
C LYS A 52 7.49 -10.61 6.61
N ALA A 53 6.18 -10.85 6.61
CA ALA A 53 5.18 -10.02 5.96
C ALA A 53 4.42 -9.22 7.02
N GLU A 54 4.63 -7.91 7.07
CA GLU A 54 3.86 -7.03 7.96
C GLU A 54 2.64 -6.47 7.23
N PHE A 55 1.51 -6.41 7.94
CA PHE A 55 0.25 -5.92 7.40
C PHE A 55 0.23 -4.38 7.41
N ALA A 56 0.19 -3.77 6.23
CA ALA A 56 0.17 -2.31 6.08
C ALA A 56 -1.24 -1.72 6.05
N GLY A 57 -2.23 -2.47 5.56
CA GLY A 57 -3.61 -2.00 5.50
C GLY A 57 -4.47 -2.71 4.46
N SER A 58 -5.69 -2.21 4.29
CA SER A 58 -6.64 -2.75 3.30
C SER A 58 -7.28 -1.62 2.50
N PHE A 59 -7.49 -1.86 1.21
CA PHE A 59 -8.48 -1.13 0.44
C PHE A 59 -9.82 -1.87 0.52
N VAL A 60 -10.89 -1.15 0.84
CA VAL A 60 -12.25 -1.70 0.87
C VAL A 60 -13.21 -0.75 0.19
N SER A 61 -13.97 -1.28 -0.76
CA SER A 61 -15.12 -0.60 -1.34
C SER A 61 -16.34 -1.48 -1.24
N VAL A 62 -17.41 -0.94 -0.65
CA VAL A 62 -18.68 -1.64 -0.48
C VAL A 62 -19.55 -1.41 -1.72
N ALA A 63 -20.14 -2.50 -2.23
CA ALA A 63 -21.06 -2.43 -3.35
C ALA A 63 -22.21 -1.46 -3.05
N HIS A 64 -22.40 -0.46 -3.90
CA HIS A 64 -23.51 0.48 -3.75
C HIS A 64 -24.06 0.90 -5.11
N LYS A 65 -25.40 0.97 -5.18
CA LYS A 65 -26.13 1.48 -6.34
C LYS A 65 -26.32 2.97 -6.19
N ASP A 66 -26.19 3.68 -7.30
CA ASP A 66 -26.34 5.11 -7.34
C ASP A 66 -27.01 5.50 -8.66
N LYS A 67 -27.66 6.66 -8.68
CA LYS A 67 -28.44 7.11 -9.84
C LYS A 67 -27.55 7.66 -10.96
N HIS A 68 -26.25 7.81 -10.70
CA HIS A 68 -25.27 8.33 -11.65
C HIS A 68 -24.85 7.30 -12.70
N LYS A 69 -24.68 7.74 -13.95
CA LYS A 69 -24.41 6.90 -15.13
C LYS A 69 -23.05 6.19 -15.12
N TYR A 70 -22.11 6.59 -14.26
CA TYR A 70 -20.74 6.09 -14.26
C TYR A 70 -20.61 4.86 -13.36
N LYS A 71 -20.32 3.71 -13.99
CA LYS A 71 -20.13 2.41 -13.30
C LYS A 71 -18.74 2.24 -12.68
N LYS A 72 -17.73 2.92 -13.22
CA LYS A 72 -16.34 2.85 -12.74
C LYS A 72 -16.05 3.97 -11.74
N MET A 73 -15.31 3.63 -10.69
CA MET A 73 -14.76 4.56 -9.71
C MET A 73 -13.24 4.55 -9.80
N LYS A 74 -12.63 5.66 -9.39
CA LYS A 74 -11.18 5.78 -9.17
C LYS A 74 -10.94 6.21 -7.74
N ALA A 75 -9.94 5.64 -7.10
CA ALA A 75 -9.49 6.02 -5.78
C ALA A 75 -7.98 5.80 -5.66
N ASP A 76 -7.38 6.41 -4.65
CA ASP A 76 -6.02 6.15 -4.23
C ASP A 76 -6.05 5.66 -2.77
N LEU A 77 -5.12 4.79 -2.41
CA LEU A 77 -4.90 4.36 -1.02
C LEU A 77 -3.57 4.91 -0.55
N ARG A 78 -3.56 5.52 0.65
CA ARG A 78 -2.36 6.02 1.32
C ARG A 78 -2.21 5.34 2.67
N LEU A 79 -1.05 4.75 2.94
CA LEU A 79 -0.74 4.04 4.17
C LEU A 79 0.57 4.59 4.72
N GLY A 80 0.58 5.05 5.97
CA GLY A 80 1.83 5.35 6.69
C GLY A 80 2.55 4.04 7.00
N ILE A 81 3.84 3.98 6.71
CA ILE A 81 4.64 2.76 6.80
C ILE A 81 5.92 2.94 7.62
N SER A 82 6.18 4.13 8.19
CA SER A 82 7.43 4.39 8.92
C SER A 82 7.62 3.39 10.07
N GLU A 83 6.61 3.24 10.92
CA GLU A 83 6.63 2.30 12.07
C GLU A 83 6.80 0.85 11.59
N LEU A 84 6.14 0.48 10.48
CA LEU A 84 6.26 -0.87 9.91
C LEU A 84 7.67 -1.18 9.39
N LEU A 85 8.38 -0.18 8.86
CA LEU A 85 9.75 -0.35 8.40
C LEU A 85 10.72 -0.54 9.56
N GLU A 86 10.47 0.10 10.70
CA GLU A 86 11.23 -0.11 11.94
C GLU A 86 11.00 -1.51 12.51
N ASP A 87 9.74 -1.94 12.60
CA ASP A 87 9.36 -3.27 13.11
C ASP A 87 9.95 -4.40 12.24
N LEU A 88 10.01 -4.19 10.92
CA LEU A 88 10.65 -5.12 9.98
C LEU A 88 12.18 -5.05 9.99
N GLY A 89 12.78 -4.02 10.61
CA GLY A 89 14.22 -3.76 10.51
C GLY A 89 14.69 -3.42 9.09
N ALA A 90 13.80 -2.85 8.26
CA ALA A 90 14.03 -2.56 6.84
C ALA A 90 14.44 -1.10 6.57
N GLU A 91 14.78 -0.33 7.59
CA GLU A 91 15.07 1.11 7.49
C GLU A 91 16.23 1.45 6.53
N ASP A 92 17.21 0.56 6.41
CA ASP A 92 18.39 0.71 5.55
C ASP A 92 18.17 0.18 4.12
N ASP A 93 16.99 -0.38 3.83
CA ASP A 93 16.66 -0.96 2.53
C ASP A 93 16.30 0.10 1.49
N GLU A 94 16.82 -0.05 0.27
CA GLU A 94 16.46 0.86 -0.84
C GLU A 94 15.08 0.63 -1.42
N HIS A 95 14.64 -0.62 -1.33
CA HIS A 95 13.41 -1.08 -1.93
C HIS A 95 12.69 -1.95 -0.93
N VAL A 96 11.37 -1.95 -1.01
CA VAL A 96 10.52 -2.83 -0.21
C VAL A 96 9.66 -3.70 -1.12
N LEU A 97 9.32 -4.90 -0.65
CA LEU A 97 8.42 -5.80 -1.37
C LEU A 97 6.98 -5.58 -0.92
N VAL A 98 6.22 -4.83 -1.73
CA VAL A 98 4.79 -4.63 -1.53
C VAL A 98 4.02 -5.80 -2.14
N THR A 99 3.18 -6.44 -1.33
CA THR A 99 2.32 -7.55 -1.74
C THR A 99 0.86 -7.15 -1.64
N LEU A 100 0.13 -7.23 -2.76
CA LEU A 100 -1.31 -7.00 -2.83
C LEU A 100 -2.05 -8.34 -2.83
N VAL A 101 -2.89 -8.56 -1.83
CA VAL A 101 -3.64 -9.81 -1.64
C VAL A 101 -5.12 -9.56 -1.90
N PRO A 102 -5.65 -9.84 -3.10
CA PRO A 102 -7.07 -9.70 -3.39
C PRO A 102 -7.88 -10.69 -2.55
N LYS A 103 -8.90 -10.19 -1.83
CA LYS A 103 -9.81 -11.00 -1.02
C LYS A 103 -11.13 -11.25 -1.74
N PHE A 104 -11.71 -10.22 -2.35
CA PHE A 104 -12.89 -10.34 -3.22
C PHE A 104 -12.96 -9.16 -4.21
N GLY A 105 -13.74 -9.33 -5.28
CA GLY A 105 -13.72 -8.39 -6.42
C GLY A 105 -12.49 -8.59 -7.33
N LYS A 106 -11.82 -9.75 -7.23
CA LYS A 106 -10.70 -10.14 -8.11
C LYS A 106 -11.16 -10.04 -9.57
N TRP A 107 -10.31 -9.49 -10.43
CA TRP A 107 -10.57 -9.17 -11.86
C TRP A 107 -11.40 -7.91 -12.14
N HIS A 108 -11.96 -7.26 -11.13
CA HIS A 108 -12.72 -6.01 -11.27
C HIS A 108 -11.99 -4.81 -10.68
N VAL A 109 -10.67 -4.94 -10.48
CA VAL A 109 -9.79 -3.91 -9.93
C VAL A 109 -8.56 -3.79 -10.80
N THR A 110 -8.20 -2.56 -11.16
CA THR A 110 -6.92 -2.22 -11.77
C THR A 110 -6.18 -1.27 -10.84
N VAL A 111 -4.86 -1.44 -10.71
CA VAL A 111 -3.98 -0.53 -9.99
C VAL A 111 -3.10 0.17 -11.03
N GLY A 112 -3.06 1.50 -11.00
CA GLY A 112 -2.28 2.30 -11.93
C GLY A 112 -0.79 2.34 -11.55
N GLY A 113 -0.49 2.48 -10.26
CA GLY A 113 0.87 2.60 -9.76
C GLY A 113 0.99 2.28 -8.28
N ILE A 114 2.22 2.03 -7.84
CA ILE A 114 2.58 1.90 -6.42
C ILE A 114 3.87 2.67 -6.21
N THR A 115 3.85 3.65 -5.30
CA THR A 115 4.98 4.54 -4.98
C THR A 115 5.12 4.68 -3.47
N VAL A 116 6.30 5.07 -3.00
CA VAL A 116 6.52 5.51 -1.61
C VAL A 116 6.98 6.96 -1.65
N GLU A 117 6.29 7.80 -0.88
CA GLU A 117 6.51 9.25 -0.83
C GLU A 117 6.86 9.69 0.59
N GLU A 118 7.55 10.83 0.71
CA GLU A 118 7.76 11.51 1.98
C GLU A 118 6.58 12.47 2.21
N PHE A 119 5.98 12.39 3.40
CA PHE A 119 4.90 13.28 3.82
C PHE A 119 5.29 14.02 5.09
N HIS A 120 5.25 15.35 5.07
CA HIS A 120 5.49 16.17 6.26
C HIS A 120 4.23 16.23 7.13
N LYS A 121 4.35 15.87 8.41
CA LYS A 121 3.24 15.69 9.37
C LYS A 121 2.53 17.00 9.75
#